data_AF-A0A367ZVJ1-F1
#
_entry.id   AF-A0A367ZVJ1-F1
#
_cell.length_a   1.000
_cell.length_b   1.000
_cell.length_c   1.000
_cell.angle_alpha   90.00
_cell.angle_beta   90.00
_cell.angle_gamma   90.00
#
_symmetry.space_group_name_H-M   'P 1'
#
loop_
_entity.id
_entity.type
_entity.pdbx_description
1 polymer ?
#
loop_
_entity_poly.entity_id
_entity_poly.type
_entity_poly.pdbx_seq_one_letter_code
_entity_poly.pdbx_strand_id
1 'polypeptide(L)' 'MQPCEFRLLEYMMRPAGQVVTRTMNVWDYHFDPQTNVIDVHISRLRSKIEKDFDTSLLHTVRGAGYTLKAAG' A
#
# COMPACT_ATOMS: atom_id res chain seq x y z
N MET A 1 0.03 8.39 12.32
CA MET A 1 -0.08 7.96 10.91
C MET A 1 0.42 9.10 10.06
N GLN A 2 1.32 8.86 9.10
CA GLN A 2 1.71 9.92 8.16
C GLN A 2 0.59 10.16 7.15
N PRO A 3 0.39 11.39 6.65
CA PRO A 3 -0.69 11.72 5.71
C PRO A 3 -0.72 10.81 4.46
N CYS A 4 0.45 10.35 4.01
CA CYS A 4 0.57 9.46 2.86
C CYS A 4 0.13 8.03 3.13
N GLU A 5 0.35 7.50 4.34
CA GLU A 5 -0.11 6.14 4.70
C GLU A 5 -1.65 6.08 4.69
N PHE A 6 -2.30 7.13 5.18
CA PHE A 6 -3.75 7.22 5.21
C PHE A 6 -4.35 7.43 3.82
N ARG A 7 -3.78 8.33 3.00
CA ARG A 7 -4.22 8.52 1.61
C ARG A 7 -4.06 7.26 0.76
N LEU A 8 -2.94 6.55 0.93
CA LEU A 8 -2.71 5.27 0.26
C LEU A 8 -3.77 4.24 0.66
N LEU A 9 -4.06 4.13 1.96
CA LEU A 9 -5.10 3.23 2.45
C LEU A 9 -6.47 3.60 1.88
N GLU A 10 -6.85 4.89 1.92
CA GLU A 10 -8.12 5.37 1.34
C GLU A 10 -8.20 5.06 -0.17
N TYR A 11 -7.09 5.28 -0.89
CA TYR A 11 -7.01 4.99 -2.31
C TYR A 11 -7.15 3.49 -2.61
N MET A 12 -6.55 2.64 -1.78
CA MET A 12 -6.67 1.19 -1.86
C MET A 12 -8.05 0.66 -1.44
N MET A 13 -8.78 1.38 -0.58
CA MET A 13 -10.11 1.00 -0.09
C MET A 13 -11.26 1.43 -1.01
N ARG A 14 -11.11 2.52 -1.78
CA ARG A 14 -12.18 3.05 -2.66
C ARG A 14 -12.59 2.04 -3.75
N PRO A 15 -11.64 1.41 -4.49
CA PRO A 15 -11.89 0.23 -5.29
C PRO A 15 -11.16 -0.96 -4.67
N ALA A 16 -11.86 -1.73 -3.82
CA ALA A 16 -11.29 -2.95 -3.24
C ALA A 16 -10.76 -3.88 -4.35
N GLY A 17 -9.46 -4.20 -4.29
CA GLY A 17 -8.78 -5.04 -5.28
C GLY A 17 -8.04 -4.32 -6.42
N GLN A 18 -7.94 -2.99 -6.41
CA GLN A 18 -7.10 -2.28 -7.38
C GLN A 18 -5.60 -2.38 -7.02
N VAL A 19 -4.78 -2.66 -8.03
CA VAL A 19 -3.32 -2.67 -7.89
C VAL A 19 -2.80 -1.24 -7.90
N VAL A 20 -2.20 -0.83 -6.79
CA VAL A 20 -1.42 0.41 -6.68
C VAL A 20 0.00 0.12 -7.14
N THR A 21 0.39 0.75 -8.25
CA THR A 21 1.72 0.60 -8.83
C THR A 21 2.70 1.60 -8.23
N ARG A 22 4.00 1.33 -8.36
CA ARG A 22 5.07 2.20 -7.86
C ARG A 22 5.12 3.58 -8.52
N THR A 23 4.52 3.70 -9.70
CA THR A 23 4.53 4.93 -10.52
C THR A 23 3.30 5.81 -10.31
N MET A 24 2.36 5.43 -9.44
CA MET A 24 1.16 6.22 -9.17
C MET A 24 1.47 7.40 -8.26
N ASN A 25 0.90 8.57 -8.55
CA ASN A 25 1.10 9.79 -7.75
C ASN A 25 0.38 9.78 -6.39
N VAL A 26 0.04 8.60 -5.87
CA VAL A 26 -0.54 8.40 -4.53
C VAL A 26 0.54 8.32 -3.46
N TRP A 27 1.75 7.92 -3.86
CA TRP A 27 2.98 8.13 -3.12
C TRP A 27 3.32 9.61 -3.30
N ASP A 28 3.44 10.36 -2.21
CA ASP A 28 3.82 11.78 -2.23
C ASP A 28 4.83 12.13 -3.34
N TYR A 29 4.69 13.30 -3.97
CA TYR A 29 5.46 13.69 -5.15
C TYR A 29 6.99 13.78 -4.92
N HIS A 30 7.45 13.61 -3.67
CA HIS A 30 8.86 13.61 -3.28
C HIS A 30 9.53 12.23 -3.33
N PHE A 31 8.80 11.15 -3.66
CA PHE A 31 9.41 9.82 -3.72
C PHE A 31 10.07 9.57 -5.06
N ASP A 32 11.36 9.27 -5.01
CA ASP A 32 12.06 8.71 -6.16
C ASP A 32 11.59 7.26 -6.38
N PRO A 33 10.94 6.95 -7.52
CA PRO A 33 10.42 5.62 -7.82
C PRO A 33 11.51 4.55 -7.97
N GLN A 34 12.79 4.94 -8.05
CA GLN A 34 13.93 4.02 -8.04
C GLN A 34 14.32 3.56 -6.64
N THR A 35 13.71 4.12 -5.59
CA THR A 35 14.05 3.79 -4.20
C THR A 35 13.10 2.77 -3.59
N ASN A 36 13.62 1.92 -2.71
CA ASN A 36 12.83 0.97 -1.90
C ASN A 36 11.93 1.67 -0.84
N VAL A 37 11.74 2.99 -0.93
CA VAL A 37 10.94 3.78 0.01
C VAL A 37 9.47 3.36 -0.03
N ILE A 38 8.96 2.99 -1.21
CA ILE A 38 7.60 2.46 -1.36
C ILE A 38 7.45 1.15 -0.57
N ASP A 39 8.42 0.24 -0.68
CA ASP A 39 8.44 -1.02 0.08
C ASP A 39 8.47 -0.78 1.60
N VAL A 40 9.23 0.21 2.07
CA VAL A 40 9.27 0.60 3.49
C VAL A 40 7.91 1.15 3.96
N HIS A 41 7.27 2.01 3.18
CA HIS A 41 5.94 2.53 3.53
C HIS A 41 4.86 1.47 3.52
N ILE A 42 4.87 0.57 2.54
CA ILE A 42 3.99 -0.61 2.50
C ILE A 42 4.19 -1.47 3.74
N SER A 43 5.44 -1.78 4.09
CA SER A 43 5.76 -2.58 5.28
C SER A 43 5.25 -1.93 6.56
N ARG A 44 5.46 -0.61 6.72
CA ARG A 44 4.93 0.16 7.85
C ARG A 44 3.41 0.20 7.89
N LEU A 45 2.74 0.37 6.74
CA LEU A 45 1.29 0.35 6.65
C LEU A 45 0.77 -1.04 7.05
N ARG A 46 1.37 -2.11 6.50
CA ARG A 46 1.06 -3.50 6.84
C ARG A 46 1.12 -3.74 8.34
N SER A 47 2.23 -3.38 8.99
CA SER A 47 2.39 -3.52 10.44
C SER A 47 1.42 -2.67 11.27
N LYS A 48 0.67 -1.75 10.67
CA LYS A 48 -0.34 -0.95 11.37
C LYS A 48 -1.76 -1.41 11.10
N ILE A 49 -2.06 -1.87 9.88
CA ILE A 49 -3.41 -2.32 9.49
C ILE A 49 -3.61 -3.82 9.66
N GLU A 50 -2.54 -4.62 9.72
CA GLU A 50 -2.60 -6.08 9.94
C GLU A 50 -2.22 -6.46 11.37
N LYS A 51 -1.77 -5.51 12.21
CA LYS A 51 -1.39 -5.83 13.60
C LYS A 51 -2.55 -6.41 14.42
N ASP A 52 -3.76 -5.94 14.14
CA ASP A 52 -4.98 -6.31 14.85
C ASP A 52 -5.86 -7.29 14.06
N PHE A 53 -5.36 -7.80 12.92
CA PHE A 53 -6.09 -8.71 12.04
C PHE A 53 -5.25 -9.96 11.73
N ASP A 54 -5.83 -11.14 11.91
CA ASP A 54 -5.16 -12.42 11.56
C ASP A 54 -5.07 -12.64 10.03
N THR A 55 -5.68 -11.74 9.26
CA THR A 55 -5.75 -11.81 7.81
C THR A 55 -4.81 -10.81 7.18
N SER A 56 -3.93 -11.28 6.27
CA SER A 56 -3.15 -10.38 5.44
C SER A 56 -4.05 -9.68 4.42
N LEU A 57 -4.19 -8.37 4.59
CA LEU A 57 -4.97 -7.49 3.73
C LEU A 57 -4.15 -6.98 2.55
N LEU A 58 -2.83 -6.87 2.69
CA LEU A 58 -1.96 -6.23 1.72
C LEU A 58 -1.12 -7.25 0.95
N HIS A 59 -1.41 -7.42 -0.33
CA HIS A 59 -0.80 -8.41 -1.20
C HIS A 59 0.17 -7.77 -2.19
N THR A 60 1.32 -8.39 -2.39
CA THR A 60 2.31 -7.94 -3.38
C THR A 60 2.04 -8.61 -4.72
N VAL A 61 1.81 -7.82 -5.77
CA VAL A 61 1.67 -8.27 -7.15
C VAL A 61 3.01 -8.07 -7.85
N ARG A 62 3.77 -9.16 -8.02
CA ARG A 62 5.08 -9.12 -8.71
C ARG A 62 4.97 -8.45 -10.07
N GLY A 63 5.84 -7.49 -10.34
CA GLY A 63 5.89 -6.75 -11.61
C GLY A 63 4.83 -5.65 -11.78
N ALA A 64 3.86 -5.52 -10.87
CA ALA A 64 2.82 -4.51 -10.96
C ALA A 64 2.81 -3.56 -9.76
N GLY A 65 2.78 -4.07 -8.53
CA GLY A 65 2.68 -3.23 -7.33
C GLY A 65 2.05 -3.96 -6.15
N TYR A 66 1.11 -3.31 -5.47
CA TYR A 66 0.46 -3.82 -4.25
C TYR A 66 -1.05 -3.68 -4.37
N THR A 67 -1.78 -4.64 -3.82
CA THR A 67 -3.26 -4.58 -3.78
C THR A 67 -3.74 -4.80 -2.35
N LEU A 68 -4.82 -4.12 -2.00
CA LEU A 68 -5.54 -4.39 -0.76
C LEU A 68 -6.69 -5.34 -1.06
N LYS A 69 -6.67 -6.52 -0.45
CA LYS A 69 -7.71 -7.55 -0.58
C LYS A 69 -7.84 -8.29 0.74
N ALA A 70 -9.04 -8.31 1.30
CA ALA A 70 -9.35 -9.25 2.39
C ALA A 70 -9.27 -10.67 1.83
N ALA A 71 -8.44 -11.52 2.43
CA ALA A 71 -8.55 -12.95 2.15
C ALA A 71 -9.93 -13.39 2.67
N GLY A 72 -10.78 -13.85 1.74
CA GLY A 72 -12.09 -14.42 2.06
C GLY A 72 -11.96 -15.84 2.56
#